data_AF-A0A1Z8SKT8-F1
#
_entry.id   AF-A0A1Z8SKT8-F1
#
_cell.length_a   1.000
_cell.length_b   1.000
_cell.length_c   1.000
_cell.angle_alpha   90.00
_cell.angle_beta   90.00
_cell.angle_gamma   90.00
#
_symmetry.space_group_name_H-M   'P 1'
#
loop_
_entity.id
_entity.type
_entity.pdbx_description
1 polymer ?
#
loop_
_entity_poly.entity_id
_entity_poly.type
_entity_poly.pdbx_seq_one_letter_code
_entity_poly.pdbx_strand_id
1 'polypeptide(L)'
;MTEEEKTPLNSLTELDFLPDWDHTNTYQKKEKHHQDRKKVVHKKSKYTKKEKNEFVFQVSISQIVNESVKKQLRSDAITRDVGVMAAEILKRQAFALKVQFKERDKNFIINKKNGEIYLNEEDAITELIKDSKFVEIKKGEKIQLKGNFQYIYKCNKTGNFYPPTSHDAFDNLIETTLMKSKVNFRKKDYIASLSKSTDAEEIKVLQETDLHKTTFSMDETNQFFSMDALVKYLKEVNFQKFFTRSNTIKLTAKSINDISKYSIIKKNFSLISKERIKNDISKVLLIALKRANFHTFISKKVIYISAYKPKKYIEEEMNQCCKLITQRCGKQGAPIKELLGEYENFKKKKIEILQEIKWLLKEGILRQYSDGNVELT
;
A
#
# COMPACT_ATOMS: atom_id res chain seq x y z
N MET A 1 -17.51 -2.33 16.77
CA MET A 1 -17.36 -1.04 16.06
C MET A 1 -15.87 -0.75 15.99
N THR A 2 -15.27 -0.88 14.82
CA THR A 2 -13.84 -0.65 14.59
C THR A 2 -13.71 0.60 13.74
N GLU A 3 -13.16 1.65 14.33
CA GLU A 3 -12.90 2.94 13.70
C GLU A 3 -11.93 2.77 12.52
N GLU A 4 -12.40 3.22 11.36
CA GLU A 4 -11.63 3.30 10.12
C GLU A 4 -10.76 4.55 10.19
N GLU A 5 -9.44 4.38 10.32
CA GLU A 5 -8.52 5.51 10.27
C GLU A 5 -8.01 5.82 8.85
N LYS A 6 -7.91 7.12 8.61
CA LYS A 6 -7.92 7.82 7.34
C LYS A 6 -6.54 7.82 6.68
N THR A 7 -6.44 7.25 5.48
CA THR A 7 -5.63 7.84 4.40
C THR A 7 -6.59 8.26 3.30
N PRO A 8 -6.43 9.46 2.69
CA PRO A 8 -7.42 9.98 1.77
C PRO A 8 -7.48 9.11 0.51
N LEU A 9 -8.54 8.30 0.43
CA LEU A 9 -8.88 7.46 -0.74
C LEU A 9 -9.30 8.29 -1.97
N ASN A 10 -9.30 9.62 -1.86
CA ASN A 10 -9.61 10.56 -2.94
C ASN A 10 -8.59 10.53 -4.10
N SER A 11 -7.50 9.76 -4.01
CA SER A 11 -6.60 9.51 -5.13
C SER A 11 -6.97 8.28 -5.99
N LEU A 12 -8.09 7.61 -5.68
CA LEU A 12 -8.58 6.41 -6.36
C LEU A 12 -9.94 6.62 -7.06
N THR A 13 -10.41 7.86 -7.15
CA THR A 13 -11.76 8.22 -7.62
C THR A 13 -11.95 8.25 -9.13
N GLU A 14 -10.87 8.25 -9.92
CA GLU A 14 -10.93 8.26 -11.38
C GLU A 14 -10.55 6.91 -11.98
N LEU A 15 -11.11 5.80 -11.50
CA LEU A 15 -11.08 4.57 -12.30
C LEU A 15 -12.01 4.81 -13.48
N ASP A 16 -11.42 5.01 -14.65
CA ASP A 16 -12.17 5.13 -15.89
C ASP A 16 -11.85 3.93 -16.77
N PHE A 17 -12.78 2.97 -16.81
CA PHE A 17 -12.76 1.86 -17.76
C PHE A 17 -13.36 2.34 -19.08
N LEU A 18 -12.71 3.33 -19.69
CA LEU A 18 -13.13 3.88 -20.97
C LEU A 18 -13.26 2.74 -21.99
N PRO A 19 -14.30 2.77 -22.85
CA PRO A 19 -14.46 1.80 -23.92
C PRO A 19 -13.26 1.85 -24.88
N ASP A 20 -12.94 0.74 -25.54
CA ASP A 20 -11.75 0.62 -26.41
C ASP A 20 -11.76 1.65 -27.58
N TRP A 21 -12.94 2.14 -27.96
CA TRP A 21 -13.11 3.16 -29.00
C TRP A 21 -12.76 4.59 -28.58
N ASP A 22 -12.49 4.85 -27.30
CA ASP A 22 -12.06 6.17 -26.80
C ASP A 22 -10.53 6.34 -26.85
N HIS A 23 -9.80 5.28 -27.20
CA HIS A 23 -8.33 5.31 -27.38
C HIS A 23 -7.89 5.59 -28.83
N THR A 24 -8.80 5.96 -29.73
CA THR A 24 -8.53 6.09 -31.18
C THR A 24 -7.82 7.38 -31.61
N ASN A 25 -6.87 7.91 -30.82
CA ASN A 25 -6.03 9.04 -31.25
C ASN A 25 -4.51 8.79 -31.14
N THR A 26 -4.06 7.54 -31.05
CA THR A 26 -2.66 7.20 -31.32
C THR A 26 -2.56 5.99 -32.25
N TYR A 27 -2.59 6.27 -33.55
CA TYR A 27 -2.01 5.39 -34.56
C TYR A 27 -0.50 5.28 -34.30
N GLN A 28 -0.08 4.32 -33.48
CA GLN A 28 1.30 3.83 -33.53
C GLN A 28 1.33 2.65 -34.50
N LYS A 29 1.88 2.92 -35.69
CA LYS A 29 2.27 1.90 -36.68
C LYS A 29 3.03 0.78 -35.96
N LYS A 30 2.52 -0.45 -36.05
CA LYS A 30 3.29 -1.65 -35.73
C LYS A 30 4.40 -1.80 -36.76
N GLU A 31 5.61 -1.35 -36.44
CA GLU A 31 6.80 -1.77 -37.17
C GLU A 31 7.05 -3.26 -36.89
N LYS A 32 7.03 -4.06 -37.96
CA LYS A 32 7.46 -5.45 -37.95
C LYS A 32 8.98 -5.47 -37.82
N HIS A 33 9.49 -5.69 -36.61
CA HIS A 33 10.90 -6.04 -36.45
C HIS A 33 11.13 -7.51 -36.79
N HIS A 34 11.94 -7.74 -37.83
CA HIS A 34 12.53 -9.03 -38.15
C HIS A 34 13.34 -9.56 -36.95
N GLN A 35 13.08 -10.80 -36.57
CA GLN A 35 13.84 -11.52 -35.54
C GLN A 35 15.15 -12.03 -36.13
N ASP A 36 16.26 -11.38 -35.81
CA ASP A 36 17.59 -11.98 -35.96
C ASP A 36 17.86 -12.95 -34.81
N ARG A 37 18.06 -14.23 -35.18
CA ARG A 37 18.44 -15.32 -34.28
C ARG A 37 19.83 -15.07 -33.68
N LYS A 38 19.89 -14.48 -32.48
CA LYS A 38 21.12 -14.49 -31.67
C LYS A 38 21.25 -15.83 -30.92
N LYS A 39 22.36 -16.52 -31.20
CA LYS A 39 22.79 -17.78 -30.58
C LYS A 39 22.77 -17.66 -29.05
N VAL A 40 22.12 -18.63 -28.40
CA VAL A 40 22.06 -18.78 -26.94
C VAL A 40 23.43 -19.23 -26.44
N VAL A 41 24.15 -18.35 -25.75
CA VAL A 41 25.32 -18.73 -24.94
C VAL A 41 24.82 -19.13 -23.56
N HIS A 42 24.93 -20.42 -23.23
CA HIS A 42 24.59 -20.94 -21.91
C HIS A 42 25.56 -20.42 -20.83
N LYS A 43 25.18 -19.34 -20.14
CA LYS A 43 25.80 -18.99 -18.85
C LYS A 43 25.25 -19.92 -17.77
N LYS A 44 26.11 -20.76 -17.21
CA LYS A 44 25.84 -21.61 -16.03
C LYS A 44 25.28 -20.74 -14.91
N SER A 45 24.09 -21.07 -14.43
CA SER A 45 23.43 -20.37 -13.33
C SER A 45 24.20 -20.61 -12.04
N LYS A 46 24.65 -19.53 -11.39
CA LYS A 46 25.02 -19.58 -9.98
C LYS A 46 23.75 -19.86 -9.20
N TYR A 47 23.74 -20.91 -8.37
CA TYR A 47 22.67 -21.21 -7.43
C TYR A 47 22.45 -20.00 -6.51
N THR A 48 21.45 -19.16 -6.82
CA THR A 48 20.95 -18.15 -5.90
C THR A 48 20.04 -18.85 -4.91
N LYS A 49 20.42 -18.76 -3.62
CA LYS A 49 19.63 -19.22 -2.47
C LYS A 49 18.21 -18.68 -2.65
N LYS A 50 17.21 -19.54 -2.88
CA LYS A 50 15.80 -19.11 -3.05
C LYS A 50 15.40 -18.31 -1.81
N GLU A 51 15.15 -17.01 -1.99
CA GLU A 51 14.65 -16.16 -0.92
C GLU A 51 13.33 -16.74 -0.42
N LYS A 52 13.29 -17.12 0.86
CA LYS A 52 12.08 -17.67 1.46
C LYS A 52 11.10 -16.52 1.67
N ASN A 53 9.94 -16.60 1.06
CA ASN A 53 8.86 -15.63 1.31
C ASN A 53 8.38 -15.77 2.76
N GLU A 54 8.50 -14.71 3.56
CA GLU A 54 8.17 -14.67 4.99
C GLU A 54 6.68 -14.41 5.27
N PHE A 55 5.95 -13.93 4.26
CA PHE A 55 4.58 -13.47 4.41
C PHE A 55 3.58 -14.29 3.59
N VAL A 56 2.34 -14.29 4.06
CA VAL A 56 1.15 -14.66 3.31
C VAL A 56 0.44 -13.36 2.92
N PHE A 57 0.12 -13.26 1.64
CA PHE A 57 -0.56 -12.10 1.08
C PHE A 57 -1.94 -12.50 0.60
N GLN A 58 -2.96 -11.74 0.98
CA GLN A 58 -4.31 -11.86 0.47
C GLN A 58 -4.74 -10.52 -0.11
N VAL A 59 -5.13 -10.53 -1.39
CA VAL A 59 -5.61 -9.33 -2.07
C VAL A 59 -7.03 -9.00 -1.59
N SER A 60 -7.29 -7.71 -1.42
CA SER A 60 -8.59 -7.14 -1.10
C SER A 60 -8.79 -5.85 -1.91
N ILE A 61 -10.05 -5.52 -2.21
CA ILE A 61 -10.42 -4.27 -2.89
C ILE A 61 -11.16 -3.41 -1.87
N SER A 62 -10.84 -2.12 -1.78
CA SER A 62 -11.53 -1.22 -0.86
C SER A 62 -12.99 -1.02 -1.28
N GLN A 63 -13.85 -0.66 -0.32
CA GLN A 63 -15.26 -0.38 -0.62
C GLN A 63 -15.40 0.77 -1.62
N ILE A 64 -14.58 1.81 -1.50
CA ILE A 64 -14.59 2.96 -2.41
C ILE A 64 -14.30 2.55 -3.86
N VAL A 65 -13.29 1.70 -4.08
CA VAL A 65 -12.99 1.17 -5.43
C VAL A 65 -14.14 0.30 -5.94
N ASN A 66 -14.71 -0.56 -5.10
CA ASN A 66 -15.85 -1.39 -5.50
C ASN A 66 -17.08 -0.54 -5.87
N GLU A 67 -17.40 0.51 -5.12
CA GLU A 67 -18.53 1.39 -5.42
C GLU A 67 -18.29 2.20 -6.71
N SER A 68 -17.05 2.65 -6.96
CA SER A 68 -16.67 3.30 -8.21
C SER A 68 -16.90 2.37 -9.42
N VAL A 69 -16.42 1.12 -9.36
CA VAL A 69 -16.64 0.12 -10.41
C VAL A 69 -18.13 -0.15 -10.63
N LYS A 70 -18.90 -0.33 -9.56
CA LYS A 70 -20.36 -0.56 -9.64
C LYS A 70 -21.09 0.62 -10.28
N LYS A 71 -20.74 1.85 -9.89
CA LYS A 71 -21.33 3.07 -10.43
C LYS A 71 -21.05 3.19 -11.92
N GLN A 72 -19.81 2.94 -12.35
CA GLN A 72 -19.42 2.99 -13.75
C GLN A 72 -20.23 1.98 -14.58
N LEU A 73 -20.19 0.70 -14.21
CA LEU A 73 -20.92 -0.38 -14.90
C LEU A 73 -22.43 -0.09 -15.04
N ARG A 74 -23.06 0.51 -14.01
CA ARG A 74 -24.49 0.90 -14.08
C ARG A 74 -24.75 2.14 -14.92
N SER A 75 -23.82 3.11 -14.91
CA SER A 75 -24.00 4.36 -15.64
C SER A 75 -23.89 4.18 -17.15
N ASP A 76 -22.95 3.36 -17.61
CA ASP A 76 -22.71 3.14 -19.04
C ASP A 76 -23.39 1.87 -19.58
N ALA A 77 -23.80 0.95 -18.71
CA ALA A 77 -24.39 -0.35 -19.07
C ALA A 77 -23.49 -1.22 -19.98
N ILE A 78 -22.18 -0.95 -19.99
CA ILE A 78 -21.22 -1.68 -20.80
C ILE A 78 -20.79 -2.95 -20.08
N THR A 79 -20.89 -4.06 -20.81
CA THR A 79 -20.42 -5.39 -20.41
C THR A 79 -18.92 -5.47 -20.55
N ARG A 80 -18.23 -5.82 -19.46
CA ARG A 80 -16.77 -5.78 -19.39
C ARG A 80 -16.17 -7.14 -19.04
N ASP A 81 -15.01 -7.43 -19.63
CA ASP A 81 -14.16 -8.54 -19.24
C ASP A 81 -13.58 -8.29 -17.84
N VAL A 82 -13.78 -9.25 -16.94
CA VAL A 82 -13.24 -9.24 -15.57
C VAL A 82 -11.72 -9.18 -15.55
N GLY A 83 -11.07 -9.87 -16.48
CA GLY A 83 -9.62 -9.87 -16.63
C GLY A 83 -9.09 -8.49 -16.99
N VAL A 84 -9.77 -7.75 -17.88
CA VAL A 84 -9.40 -6.37 -18.24
C VAL A 84 -9.60 -5.44 -17.05
N MET A 85 -10.75 -5.51 -16.38
CA MET A 85 -10.99 -4.70 -15.16
C MET A 85 -9.94 -4.97 -14.07
N ALA A 86 -9.59 -6.24 -13.84
CA ALA A 86 -8.57 -6.61 -12.86
C ALA A 86 -7.17 -6.14 -13.26
N ALA A 87 -6.83 -6.16 -14.55
CA ALA A 87 -5.57 -5.64 -15.06
C ALA A 87 -5.43 -4.12 -14.83
N GLU A 88 -6.51 -3.37 -15.03
CA GLU A 88 -6.52 -1.92 -14.80
C GLU A 88 -6.41 -1.58 -13.30
N ILE A 89 -7.13 -2.31 -12.43
CA ILE A 89 -6.99 -2.17 -10.96
C ILE A 89 -5.54 -2.47 -10.53
N LEU A 90 -4.92 -3.50 -11.10
CA LEU A 90 -3.53 -3.86 -10.83
C LEU A 90 -2.57 -2.74 -11.29
N LYS A 91 -2.76 -2.21 -12.49
CA LYS A 91 -1.95 -1.14 -13.09
C LYS A 91 -1.98 0.13 -12.24
N ARG A 92 -3.18 0.53 -11.79
CA ARG A 92 -3.37 1.70 -10.92
C ARG A 92 -3.05 1.44 -9.45
N GLN A 93 -2.67 0.21 -9.10
CA GLN A 93 -2.42 -0.20 -7.71
C GLN A 93 -3.63 0.08 -6.79
N ALA A 94 -4.84 0.00 -7.35
CA ALA A 94 -6.10 0.33 -6.69
C ALA A 94 -6.63 -0.86 -5.84
N PHE A 95 -5.74 -1.50 -5.09
CA PHE A 95 -6.06 -2.63 -4.23
C PHE A 95 -5.27 -2.56 -2.91
N ALA A 96 -5.74 -3.31 -1.93
CA ALA A 96 -5.10 -3.47 -0.63
C ALA A 96 -4.66 -4.92 -0.42
N LEU A 97 -3.58 -5.09 0.32
CA LEU A 97 -3.03 -6.38 0.72
C LEU A 97 -3.27 -6.57 2.21
N LYS A 98 -3.92 -7.68 2.55
CA LYS A 98 -3.85 -8.23 3.89
C LYS A 98 -2.57 -9.05 3.98
N VAL A 99 -1.69 -8.66 4.89
CA VAL A 99 -0.37 -9.27 5.09
C VAL A 99 -0.35 -9.98 6.43
N GLN A 100 0.17 -11.20 6.45
CA GLN A 100 0.32 -12.03 7.62
C GLN A 100 1.70 -12.69 7.62
N PHE A 101 2.35 -12.83 8.77
CA PHE A 101 3.56 -13.65 8.88
C PHE A 101 3.23 -15.13 8.68
N LYS A 102 4.07 -15.87 7.96
CA LYS A 102 3.93 -17.34 7.88
C LYS A 102 4.19 -18.01 9.22
N GLU A 103 5.10 -17.45 9.99
CA GLU A 103 5.45 -17.89 11.33
C GLU A 103 4.36 -17.43 12.30
N ARG A 104 3.80 -18.37 13.08
CA ARG A 104 2.61 -18.13 13.91
C ARG A 104 2.89 -17.22 15.11
N ASP A 105 4.13 -17.21 15.58
CA ASP A 105 4.52 -16.48 16.79
C ASP A 105 4.90 -15.02 16.50
N LYS A 106 4.99 -14.64 15.22
CA LYS A 106 5.30 -13.28 14.80
C LYS A 106 4.05 -12.45 14.60
N ASN A 107 4.07 -11.27 15.22
CA ASN A 107 3.00 -10.29 15.16
C ASN A 107 3.52 -8.95 14.68
N PHE A 108 2.65 -8.22 13.97
CA PHE A 108 2.84 -6.81 13.72
C PHE A 108 2.52 -6.03 14.98
N ILE A 109 3.27 -4.97 15.21
CA ILE A 109 3.05 -4.05 16.33
C ILE A 109 2.38 -2.80 15.79
N ILE A 110 1.23 -2.44 16.33
CA ILE A 110 0.44 -1.29 15.90
C ILE A 110 0.39 -0.28 17.03
N ASN A 111 0.80 0.95 16.76
CA ASN A 111 0.69 2.05 17.71
C ASN A 111 -0.78 2.49 17.82
N LYS A 112 -1.30 2.51 19.05
CA LYS A 112 -2.71 2.81 19.34
C LYS A 112 -3.11 4.25 19.02
N LYS A 113 -2.15 5.19 19.01
CA LYS A 113 -2.44 6.63 18.86
C LYS A 113 -2.50 7.09 17.40
N ASN A 114 -1.62 6.56 16.54
CA ASN A 114 -1.48 7.00 15.16
C ASN A 114 -1.65 5.87 14.13
N GLY A 115 -1.95 4.64 14.59
CA GLY A 115 -2.11 3.48 13.73
C GLY A 115 -0.84 3.00 13.03
N GLU A 116 0.35 3.53 13.39
CA GLU A 116 1.59 3.13 12.73
C GLU A 116 1.94 1.68 12.97
N ILE A 117 2.39 1.00 11.92
CA ILE A 117 2.68 -0.44 11.92
C ILE A 117 4.20 -0.66 11.91
N TYR A 118 4.68 -1.53 12.80
CA TYR A 118 6.07 -1.95 12.92
C TYR A 118 6.19 -3.47 12.76
N LEU A 119 7.32 -3.92 12.23
CA LEU A 119 7.60 -5.34 11.98
C LEU A 119 8.13 -6.06 13.22
N ASN A 120 8.67 -5.32 14.19
CA ASN A 120 9.18 -5.84 15.45
C ASN A 120 8.95 -4.82 16.58
N GLU A 121 9.08 -5.27 17.82
CA GLU A 121 8.85 -4.46 19.01
C GLU A 121 9.96 -3.43 19.27
N GLU A 122 11.20 -3.75 18.88
CA GLU A 122 12.36 -2.89 19.12
C GLU A 122 12.26 -1.58 18.32
N ASP A 123 11.87 -1.66 17.06
CA ASP A 123 11.63 -0.51 16.19
C ASP A 123 10.47 0.35 16.73
N ALA A 124 9.40 -0.29 17.23
CA ALA A 124 8.24 0.40 17.77
C ALA A 124 8.59 1.20 19.03
N ILE A 125 9.33 0.58 19.96
CA ILE A 125 9.76 1.21 21.20
C ILE A 125 10.79 2.31 20.93
N THR A 126 11.72 2.08 20.01
CA THR A 126 12.72 3.08 19.63
C THR A 126 12.07 4.35 19.08
N GLU A 127 11.05 4.21 18.21
CA GLU A 127 10.33 5.36 17.68
C GLU A 127 9.46 6.06 18.73
N LEU A 128 8.83 5.32 19.65
CA LEU A 128 8.09 5.92 20.78
C LEU A 128 9.00 6.76 21.68
N ILE A 129 10.20 6.26 21.96
CA ILE A 129 11.19 6.96 22.77
C ILE A 129 11.63 8.26 22.11
N LYS A 130 11.83 8.26 20.78
CA LYS A 130 12.21 9.48 20.03
C LYS A 130 11.11 10.54 20.02
N ASP A 131 9.85 10.15 20.22
CA ASP A 131 8.75 11.10 20.33
C ASP A 131 8.78 11.79 21.69
N SER A 132 9.20 13.05 21.68
CA SER A 132 9.33 13.91 22.86
C SER A 132 8.01 14.15 23.60
N LYS A 133 6.86 13.73 23.05
CA LYS A 133 5.57 13.77 23.75
C LYS A 133 5.40 12.65 24.78
N PHE A 134 6.22 11.60 24.71
CA PHE A 134 6.08 10.41 25.57
C PHE A 134 7.25 10.22 26.52
N VAL A 135 8.44 10.70 26.17
CA VAL A 135 9.62 10.65 27.04
C VAL A 135 10.13 12.07 27.27
N GLU A 136 10.04 12.50 28.53
CA GLU A 136 10.65 13.73 28.99
C GLU A 136 12.08 13.46 29.48
N ILE A 137 13.01 14.32 29.06
CA ILE A 137 14.38 14.31 29.57
C ILE A 137 14.46 15.37 30.65
N LYS A 138 14.48 14.95 31.91
CA LYS A 138 14.65 15.86 33.05
C LYS A 138 16.15 16.00 33.34
N LYS A 139 16.61 17.25 33.50
CA LYS A 139 17.96 17.50 34.02
C LYS A 139 17.97 17.05 35.48
N GLY A 140 18.72 16.00 35.78
CA GLY A 140 18.92 15.52 37.13
C GLY A 140 20.14 16.16 37.79
N GLU A 141 20.69 15.46 38.78
CA GLU A 141 21.77 15.95 39.64
C GLU A 141 23.01 16.39 38.88
N LYS A 142 23.60 17.49 39.35
CA LYS A 142 24.87 18.01 38.87
C LYS A 142 25.99 17.04 39.28
N ILE A 143 26.70 16.52 38.30
CA ILE A 143 27.86 15.65 38.50
C ILE A 143 29.10 16.52 38.48
N GLN A 144 29.88 16.50 39.57
CA GLN A 144 31.26 16.97 39.53
C GLN A 144 32.16 15.79 39.19
N LEU A 145 32.86 15.88 38.05
CA LEU A 145 33.84 14.87 37.66
C LEU A 145 35.12 15.04 38.49
N LYS A 146 35.11 14.56 39.74
CA LYS A 146 36.29 14.54 40.61
C LYS A 146 37.10 13.27 40.37
N GLY A 147 38.15 13.37 39.55
CA GLY A 147 39.09 12.27 39.32
C GLY A 147 40.22 12.66 38.36
N ASN A 148 41.41 12.10 38.58
CA ASN A 148 42.54 12.21 37.63
C ASN A 148 42.30 11.26 36.46
N PHE A 149 41.65 11.74 35.41
CA PHE A 149 41.45 10.97 34.19
C PHE A 149 42.73 10.94 33.36
N GLN A 150 43.18 9.75 32.93
CA GLN A 150 44.32 9.63 32.01
C GLN A 150 43.96 10.02 30.57
N TYR A 151 42.68 9.94 30.22
CA TYR A 151 42.16 10.28 28.89
C TYR A 151 40.69 10.63 28.98
N ILE A 152 40.16 11.31 27.96
CA ILE A 152 38.74 11.60 27.77
C ILE A 152 38.34 11.23 26.34
N TYR A 153 37.03 11.11 26.11
CA TYR A 153 36.49 10.91 24.77
C TYR A 153 35.95 12.21 24.20
N LYS A 154 36.30 12.50 22.94
CA LYS A 154 35.82 13.66 22.19
C LYS A 154 35.01 13.22 20.99
N CYS A 155 33.82 13.81 20.82
CA CYS A 155 33.09 13.66 19.58
C CYS A 155 33.58 14.69 18.56
N ASN A 156 34.28 14.23 17.53
CA ASN A 156 34.82 15.11 16.49
C ASN A 156 33.73 15.89 15.71
N LYS A 157 32.47 15.43 15.73
CA LYS A 157 31.36 16.08 15.01
C LYS A 157 30.63 17.14 15.83
N THR A 158 30.45 16.92 17.13
CA THR A 158 29.70 17.83 18.00
C THR A 158 30.58 18.67 18.91
N GLY A 159 31.87 18.32 19.05
CA GLY A 159 32.79 18.96 19.99
C GLY A 159 32.54 18.56 21.45
N ASN A 160 31.57 17.67 21.73
CA ASN A 160 31.25 17.24 23.08
C ASN A 160 32.36 16.36 23.67
N PHE A 161 32.65 16.59 24.94
CA PHE A 161 33.58 15.79 25.74
C PHE A 161 32.82 14.83 26.66
N TYR A 162 33.38 13.64 26.84
CA TYR A 162 32.83 12.58 27.68
C TYR A 162 33.93 11.99 28.57
N PRO A 163 33.58 11.54 29.80
CA PRO A 163 34.54 10.89 30.69
C PRO A 163 34.98 9.52 30.12
N PRO A 164 35.97 8.84 30.74
CA PRO A 164 36.31 7.47 30.38
C PRO A 164 35.11 6.52 30.44
N THR A 165 35.16 5.43 29.67
CA THR A 165 34.12 4.38 29.66
C THR A 165 33.92 3.70 31.02
N SER A 166 34.90 3.80 31.92
CA SER A 166 34.82 3.27 33.29
C SER A 166 34.04 4.18 34.25
N HIS A 167 33.70 5.40 33.85
CA HIS A 167 32.98 6.35 34.68
C HIS A 167 31.47 6.06 34.67
N ASP A 168 30.82 6.13 35.83
CA ASP A 168 29.39 5.78 36.01
C ASP A 168 28.42 6.62 35.15
N ALA A 169 28.78 7.89 34.92
CA ALA A 169 28.02 8.82 34.10
C ALA A 169 28.21 8.67 32.58
N PHE A 170 29.19 7.89 32.11
CA PHE A 170 29.53 7.82 30.69
C PHE A 170 28.33 7.41 29.82
N ASP A 171 27.69 6.29 30.16
CA ASP A 171 26.56 5.77 29.39
C ASP A 171 25.38 6.75 29.36
N ASN A 172 25.07 7.38 30.49
CA ASN A 172 23.98 8.34 30.59
C ASN A 172 24.23 9.57 29.71
N LEU A 173 25.45 10.11 29.70
CA LEU A 173 25.80 11.28 28.87
C LEU A 173 25.73 10.99 27.37
N ILE A 174 26.17 9.78 26.97
CA ILE A 174 26.07 9.33 25.57
C ILE A 174 24.60 9.19 25.16
N GLU A 175 23.79 8.50 25.97
CA GLU A 175 22.35 8.30 25.71
C GLU A 175 21.60 9.63 25.64
N THR A 176 21.90 10.56 26.54
CA THR A 176 21.34 11.91 26.54
C THR A 176 21.66 12.66 25.26
N THR A 177 22.91 12.55 24.78
CA THR A 177 23.33 13.24 23.56
C THR A 177 22.61 12.67 22.35
N LEU A 178 22.51 11.34 22.25
CA LEU A 178 21.81 10.67 21.15
C LEU A 178 20.33 11.09 21.10
N MET A 179 19.68 11.18 22.25
CA MET A 179 18.28 11.61 22.35
C MET A 179 18.09 13.09 21.98
N LYS A 180 18.90 14.00 22.54
CA LYS A 180 18.79 15.45 22.27
C LYS A 180 19.10 15.81 20.83
N SER A 181 20.09 15.14 20.25
CA SER A 181 20.54 15.41 18.88
C SER A 181 19.60 14.81 17.83
N LYS A 182 18.65 13.94 18.22
CA LYS A 182 17.81 13.12 17.31
C LYS A 182 18.65 12.34 16.29
N VAL A 183 19.93 12.13 16.57
CA VAL A 183 20.85 11.53 15.61
C VAL A 183 20.61 10.03 15.58
N ASN A 184 20.41 9.51 14.37
CA ASN A 184 20.06 8.13 14.10
C ASN A 184 21.28 7.18 14.19
N PHE A 185 22.23 7.43 15.12
CA PHE A 185 23.36 6.52 15.34
C PHE A 185 22.97 5.46 16.38
N ARG A 186 23.32 4.20 16.11
CA ARG A 186 23.30 3.16 17.14
C ARG A 186 24.35 3.52 18.19
N LYS A 187 24.04 3.36 19.48
CA LYS A 187 24.94 3.66 20.61
C LYS A 187 26.36 3.15 20.38
N LYS A 188 26.50 1.92 19.87
CA LYS A 188 27.79 1.28 19.54
C LYS A 188 28.58 2.03 18.47
N ASP A 189 27.92 2.44 17.39
CA ASP A 189 28.55 3.16 16.28
C ASP A 189 28.99 4.56 16.73
N TYR A 190 28.18 5.21 17.58
CA TYR A 190 28.53 6.51 18.16
C TYR A 190 29.76 6.42 19.06
N ILE A 191 29.80 5.45 19.98
CA ILE A 191 30.96 5.23 20.86
C ILE A 191 32.22 4.94 20.02
N ALA A 192 32.11 4.12 18.98
CA ALA A 192 33.22 3.81 18.09
C ALA A 192 33.75 5.04 17.30
N SER A 193 32.92 6.07 17.13
CA SER A 193 33.31 7.31 16.44
C SER A 193 34.00 8.34 17.33
N LEU A 194 34.05 8.11 18.65
CA LEU A 194 34.70 9.01 19.60
C LEU A 194 36.23 8.86 19.52
N SER A 195 36.94 9.98 19.49
CA SER A 195 38.40 10.01 19.57
C SER A 195 38.85 10.06 21.03
N LYS A 196 39.95 9.37 21.35
CA LYS A 196 40.59 9.50 22.67
C LYS A 196 41.49 10.72 22.65
N SER A 197 41.34 11.58 23.64
CA SER A 197 42.24 12.70 23.90
C SER A 197 42.91 12.53 25.26
N THR A 198 44.20 12.81 25.33
CA THR A 198 45.01 12.82 26.56
C THR A 198 45.48 14.24 26.91
N ASP A 199 44.92 15.25 26.25
CA ASP A 199 45.30 16.65 26.45
C ASP A 199 44.84 17.14 27.84
N ALA A 200 45.80 17.67 28.60
CA ALA A 200 45.57 18.15 29.95
C ALA A 200 44.62 19.35 30.00
N GLU A 201 44.58 20.20 28.95
CA GLU A 201 43.65 21.32 28.90
C GLU A 201 42.21 20.85 28.64
N GLU A 202 42.01 19.91 27.70
CA GLU A 202 40.69 19.37 27.42
C GLU A 202 40.11 18.58 28.62
N ILE A 203 40.97 17.90 29.39
CA ILE A 203 40.59 17.21 30.63
C ILE A 203 40.12 18.22 31.68
N LYS A 204 40.82 19.35 31.85
CA LYS A 204 40.38 20.42 32.77
C LYS A 204 39.05 21.03 32.34
N VAL A 205 38.88 21.30 31.05
CA VAL A 205 37.61 21.83 30.51
C VAL A 205 36.45 20.90 30.84
N LEU A 206 36.62 19.58 30.68
CA LEU A 206 35.59 18.61 31.05
C LEU A 206 35.31 18.58 32.57
N GLN A 207 36.34 18.70 33.41
CA GLN A 207 36.20 18.73 34.87
C GLN A 207 35.50 20.00 35.39
N GLU A 208 35.68 21.12 34.70
CA GLU A 208 35.04 22.41 34.99
C GLU A 208 33.64 22.53 34.37
N THR A 209 33.31 21.68 33.40
CA THR A 209 31.99 21.69 32.76
C THR A 209 30.92 21.10 33.68
N ASP A 210 29.84 21.84 33.87
CA ASP A 210 28.66 21.37 34.60
C ASP A 210 27.92 20.27 33.81
N LEU A 211 28.25 19.02 34.13
CA LEU A 211 27.55 17.86 33.61
C LEU A 211 26.38 17.50 34.51
N HIS A 212 25.28 17.04 33.91
CA HIS A 212 24.09 16.63 34.63
C HIS A 212 23.75 15.19 34.25
N LYS A 213 23.50 14.34 35.25
CA LYS A 213 22.91 13.02 35.01
C LYS A 213 21.46 13.26 34.65
N THR A 214 21.03 12.94 33.42
CA THR A 214 19.63 13.12 33.07
C THR A 214 18.82 11.92 33.47
N THR A 215 17.61 12.17 33.97
CA THR A 215 16.60 11.14 34.15
C THR A 215 15.65 11.16 32.96
N PHE A 216 15.30 9.97 32.48
CA PHE A 216 14.27 9.77 31.48
C PHE A 216 12.96 9.45 32.23
N SER A 217 11.91 10.20 31.98
CA SER A 217 10.61 9.97 32.62
C SER A 217 9.50 9.91 31.58
N MET A 218 8.57 8.95 31.74
CA MET A 218 7.35 8.89 30.94
C MET A 218 6.12 9.46 31.66
N ASP A 219 6.21 9.55 32.97
CA ASP A 219 5.25 10.12 33.89
C ASP A 219 5.99 10.70 35.11
N GLU A 220 5.29 11.37 36.00
CA GLU A 220 5.89 11.98 37.19
C GLU A 220 6.47 10.94 38.17
N THR A 221 5.99 9.70 38.11
CA THR A 221 6.29 8.63 39.07
C THR A 221 7.43 7.72 38.65
N ASN A 222 7.61 7.44 37.35
CA ASN A 222 8.64 6.52 36.88
C ASN A 222 9.81 7.27 36.22
N GLN A 223 10.94 7.32 36.96
CA GLN A 223 12.19 7.90 36.49
C GLN A 223 13.23 6.82 36.24
N PHE A 224 13.93 6.93 35.12
CA PHE A 224 14.94 5.97 34.67
C PHE A 224 16.28 6.68 34.46
N PHE A 225 17.37 6.05 34.90
CA PHE A 225 18.73 6.57 34.74
C PHE A 225 19.47 5.98 33.53
N SER A 226 18.87 5.00 32.85
CA SER A 226 19.37 4.42 31.59
C SER A 226 18.24 4.16 30.59
N MET A 227 18.59 4.22 29.31
CA MET A 227 17.70 3.87 28.21
C MET A 227 17.30 2.40 28.24
N ASP A 228 18.21 1.51 28.64
CA ASP A 228 17.92 0.07 28.75
C ASP A 228 16.86 -0.20 29.83
N ALA A 229 16.91 0.51 30.95
CA ALA A 229 15.90 0.41 32.00
C ALA A 229 14.53 0.92 31.52
N LEU A 230 14.51 2.02 30.77
CA LEU A 230 13.29 2.56 30.15
C LEU A 230 12.70 1.57 29.13
N VAL A 231 13.52 1.01 28.24
CA VAL A 231 13.10 0.01 27.25
C VAL A 231 12.55 -1.24 27.93
N LYS A 232 13.20 -1.71 28.99
CA LYS A 232 12.73 -2.87 29.76
C LYS A 232 11.36 -2.60 30.38
N TYR A 233 11.20 -1.44 31.03
CA TYR A 233 9.92 -1.02 31.60
C TYR A 233 8.82 -0.89 30.54
N LEU A 234 9.14 -0.32 29.38
CA LEU A 234 8.24 -0.24 28.24
C LEU A 234 7.82 -1.61 27.72
N LYS A 235 8.73 -2.59 27.64
CA LYS A 235 8.42 -3.95 27.20
C LYS A 235 7.56 -4.72 28.21
N GLU A 236 7.90 -4.64 29.49
CA GLU A 236 7.32 -5.49 30.52
C GLU A 236 6.03 -4.92 31.12
N VAL A 237 5.96 -3.61 31.34
CA VAL A 237 4.88 -2.99 32.12
C VAL A 237 3.93 -2.18 31.24
N ASN A 238 4.46 -1.40 30.31
CA ASN A 238 3.66 -0.39 29.59
C ASN A 238 3.39 -0.70 28.11
N PHE A 239 3.84 -1.84 27.59
CA PHE A 239 3.76 -2.12 26.16
C PHE A 239 2.32 -2.05 25.65
N GLN A 240 1.40 -2.69 26.38
CA GLN A 240 -0.01 -2.74 26.03
C GLN A 240 -0.71 -1.38 26.13
N LYS A 241 -0.15 -0.40 26.86
CA LYS A 241 -0.70 0.96 26.93
C LYS A 241 -0.57 1.68 25.59
N PHE A 242 0.56 1.48 24.89
CA PHE A 242 0.89 2.19 23.65
C PHE A 242 0.66 1.38 22.39
N PHE A 243 0.76 0.05 22.48
CA PHE A 243 0.76 -0.82 21.32
C PHE A 243 -0.27 -1.95 21.41
N THR A 244 -0.70 -2.42 20.25
CA THR A 244 -1.40 -3.69 20.07
C THR A 244 -0.59 -4.63 19.20
N ARG A 245 -0.70 -5.94 19.48
CA ARG A 245 -0.17 -6.98 18.62
C ARG A 245 -1.26 -7.43 17.67
N SER A 246 -0.94 -7.55 16.38
CA SER A 246 -1.86 -8.09 15.38
C SER A 246 -1.15 -9.10 14.49
N ASN A 247 -1.79 -10.24 14.29
CA ASN A 247 -1.27 -11.28 13.40
C ASN A 247 -1.40 -10.86 11.92
N THR A 248 -2.28 -9.89 11.62
CA THR A 248 -2.55 -9.44 10.26
C THR A 248 -2.67 -7.93 10.17
N ILE A 249 -2.13 -7.35 9.11
CA ILE A 249 -2.27 -5.93 8.79
C ILE A 249 -2.87 -5.76 7.41
N LYS A 250 -3.46 -4.59 7.15
CA LYS A 250 -3.97 -4.22 5.84
C LYS A 250 -3.21 -3.00 5.35
N LEU A 251 -2.58 -3.11 4.19
CA LEU A 251 -1.80 -2.04 3.57
C LEU A 251 -2.31 -1.80 2.14
N THR A 252 -2.31 -0.57 1.65
CA THR A 252 -2.61 -0.32 0.24
C THR A 252 -1.39 -0.69 -0.61
N ALA A 253 -1.61 -1.14 -1.85
CA ALA A 253 -0.50 -1.45 -2.74
C ALA A 253 0.40 -0.22 -2.99
N LYS A 254 -0.21 0.98 -3.01
CA LYS A 254 0.50 2.25 -3.08
C LYS A 254 1.38 2.50 -1.86
N SER A 255 0.88 2.33 -0.63
CA SER A 255 1.68 2.59 0.58
C SER A 255 2.88 1.64 0.72
N ILE A 256 2.76 0.39 0.28
CA ILE A 256 3.89 -0.57 0.25
C ILE A 256 4.98 -0.10 -0.70
N ASN A 257 4.62 0.56 -1.80
CA ASN A 257 5.59 1.03 -2.79
C ASN A 257 6.28 2.32 -2.37
N ASP A 258 5.56 3.22 -1.71
CA ASP A 258 5.99 4.58 -1.39
C ASP A 258 6.75 4.66 -0.05
N ILE A 259 6.41 3.81 0.93
CA ILE A 259 6.96 3.90 2.29
C ILE A 259 8.15 2.94 2.46
N SER A 260 9.33 3.49 2.73
CA SER A 260 10.59 2.74 2.91
C SER A 260 10.54 1.70 4.03
N LYS A 261 9.77 1.98 5.10
CA LYS A 261 9.51 1.07 6.23
C LYS A 261 8.96 -0.30 5.78
N TYR A 262 8.22 -0.34 4.66
CA TYR A 262 7.64 -1.57 4.12
C TYR A 262 8.51 -2.25 3.04
N SER A 263 9.79 -1.90 2.94
CA SER A 263 10.73 -2.47 1.96
C SER A 263 10.80 -4.00 1.99
N ILE A 264 10.81 -4.61 3.17
CA ILE A 264 10.82 -6.07 3.33
C ILE A 264 9.52 -6.69 2.79
N ILE A 265 8.37 -6.08 3.10
CA ILE A 265 7.06 -6.52 2.60
C ILE A 265 7.03 -6.38 1.06
N LYS A 266 7.50 -5.24 0.52
CA LYS A 266 7.59 -4.95 -0.91
C LYS A 266 8.44 -6.00 -1.64
N LYS A 267 9.59 -6.35 -1.08
CA LYS A 267 10.50 -7.38 -1.62
C LYS A 267 9.84 -8.77 -1.62
N ASN A 268 9.13 -9.13 -0.56
CA ASN A 268 8.43 -10.42 -0.49
C ASN A 268 7.21 -10.46 -1.44
N PHE A 269 6.52 -9.34 -1.60
CA PHE A 269 5.38 -9.22 -2.50
C PHE A 269 5.79 -9.31 -3.97
N SER A 270 6.96 -8.75 -4.35
CA SER A 270 7.46 -8.82 -5.73
C SER A 270 7.82 -10.24 -6.19
N LEU A 271 7.95 -11.19 -5.27
CA LEU A 271 8.11 -12.62 -5.58
C LEU A 271 6.81 -13.26 -6.10
N ILE A 272 5.65 -12.61 -5.92
CA ILE A 272 4.36 -13.08 -6.42
C ILE A 272 4.19 -12.64 -7.87
N SER A 273 3.82 -13.58 -8.75
CA SER A 273 3.59 -13.25 -10.16
C SER A 273 2.41 -12.29 -10.33
N LYS A 274 2.56 -11.32 -11.26
CA LYS A 274 1.51 -10.37 -11.61
C LYS A 274 0.20 -11.07 -12.03
N GLU A 275 0.32 -12.19 -12.73
CA GLU A 275 -0.83 -12.98 -13.17
C GLU A 275 -1.60 -13.58 -11.99
N ARG A 276 -0.90 -14.05 -10.95
CA ARG A 276 -1.56 -14.52 -9.73
C ARG A 276 -2.30 -13.40 -9.03
N ILE A 277 -1.68 -12.22 -8.91
CA ILE A 277 -2.30 -11.04 -8.30
C ILE A 277 -3.56 -10.64 -9.08
N LYS A 278 -3.45 -10.57 -10.41
CA LYS A 278 -4.59 -10.28 -11.31
C LYS A 278 -5.74 -11.27 -11.08
N ASN A 279 -5.45 -12.56 -11.02
CA ASN A 279 -6.47 -13.58 -10.76
C ASN A 279 -7.12 -13.44 -9.37
N ASP A 280 -6.36 -13.07 -8.35
CA ASP A 280 -6.91 -12.82 -7.02
C ASP A 280 -7.79 -11.56 -7.00
N ILE A 281 -7.40 -10.48 -7.72
CA ILE A 281 -8.24 -9.30 -7.95
C ILE A 281 -9.55 -9.69 -8.65
N SER A 282 -9.47 -10.46 -9.75
CA SER A 282 -10.65 -10.93 -10.49
C SER A 282 -11.63 -11.69 -9.61
N LYS A 283 -11.14 -12.59 -8.73
CA LYS A 283 -11.98 -13.34 -7.79
C LYS A 283 -12.68 -12.43 -6.79
N VAL A 284 -11.94 -11.50 -6.17
CA VAL A 284 -12.50 -10.55 -5.19
C VAL A 284 -13.56 -9.66 -5.86
N LEU A 285 -13.27 -9.17 -7.07
CA LEU A 285 -14.19 -8.35 -7.85
C LEU A 285 -15.47 -9.11 -8.21
N LEU A 286 -15.34 -10.36 -8.67
CA LEU A 286 -16.48 -11.23 -8.97
C LEU A 286 -17.38 -11.47 -7.76
N ILE A 287 -16.80 -11.76 -6.59
CA ILE A 287 -17.57 -11.94 -5.35
C ILE A 287 -18.33 -10.66 -5.01
N ALA A 288 -17.67 -9.51 -5.07
CA ALA A 288 -18.28 -8.21 -4.76
C ALA A 288 -19.43 -7.86 -5.71
N LEU A 289 -19.25 -8.08 -7.02
CA LEU A 289 -20.26 -7.74 -8.04
C LEU A 289 -21.43 -8.72 -8.06
N LYS A 290 -21.20 -10.03 -7.85
CA LYS A 290 -22.29 -11.00 -7.67
C LYS A 290 -23.18 -10.66 -6.48
N ARG A 291 -22.58 -10.28 -5.34
CA ARG A 291 -23.33 -9.81 -4.15
C ARG A 291 -24.14 -8.54 -4.43
N ALA A 292 -23.69 -7.71 -5.37
CA ALA A 292 -24.39 -6.49 -5.78
C ALA A 292 -25.40 -6.72 -6.92
N ASN A 293 -25.79 -7.97 -7.18
CA ASN A 293 -26.78 -8.40 -8.19
C ASN A 293 -26.38 -8.17 -9.67
N PHE A 294 -25.10 -8.00 -9.97
CA PHE A 294 -24.60 -7.96 -11.35
C PHE A 294 -24.70 -9.33 -12.01
N HIS A 295 -24.90 -9.36 -13.33
CA HIS A 295 -24.93 -10.58 -14.11
C HIS A 295 -23.51 -10.98 -14.54
N THR A 296 -23.10 -12.20 -14.19
CA THR A 296 -21.81 -12.78 -14.60
C THR A 296 -22.05 -13.95 -15.54
N PHE A 297 -21.36 -14.01 -16.67
CA PHE A 297 -21.49 -15.09 -17.64
C PHE A 297 -20.15 -15.36 -18.33
N ILE A 298 -20.04 -16.51 -19.00
CA ILE A 298 -18.86 -16.89 -19.77
C ILE A 298 -19.22 -16.85 -21.25
N SER A 299 -18.41 -16.12 -22.03
CA SER A 299 -18.51 -16.11 -23.50
C SER A 299 -17.10 -16.23 -24.07
N LYS A 300 -16.91 -17.07 -25.09
CA LYS A 300 -15.60 -17.28 -25.74
C LYS A 300 -14.42 -17.53 -24.76
N LYS A 301 -14.66 -18.30 -23.69
CA LYS A 301 -13.70 -18.61 -22.60
C LYS A 301 -13.30 -17.41 -21.72
N VAL A 302 -13.99 -16.29 -21.82
CA VAL A 302 -13.78 -15.07 -21.02
C VAL A 302 -14.96 -14.85 -20.09
N ILE A 303 -14.69 -14.40 -18.87
CA ILE A 303 -15.73 -14.08 -17.88
C ILE A 303 -16.11 -12.61 -18.05
N TYR A 304 -17.38 -12.36 -18.35
CA TYR A 304 -17.94 -11.03 -18.50
C TYR A 304 -18.84 -10.66 -17.34
N ILE A 305 -18.95 -9.35 -17.08
CA ILE A 305 -19.89 -8.77 -16.13
C ILE A 305 -20.74 -7.74 -16.84
N SER A 306 -22.06 -7.86 -16.68
CA SER A 306 -23.05 -6.85 -17.04
C SER A 306 -23.77 -6.33 -15.80
N ALA A 307 -24.14 -5.04 -15.84
CA ALA A 307 -24.91 -4.41 -14.78
C ALA A 307 -26.32 -4.97 -14.64
N TYR A 308 -26.92 -5.40 -15.75
CA TYR A 308 -28.32 -5.80 -15.82
C TYR A 308 -28.42 -7.29 -16.17
N LYS A 309 -29.40 -7.97 -15.56
CA LYS A 309 -29.66 -9.39 -15.82
C LYS A 309 -30.37 -9.53 -17.17
N PRO A 310 -30.10 -10.62 -17.93
CA PRO A 310 -30.80 -10.89 -19.18
C PRO A 310 -32.31 -10.93 -18.94
N LYS A 311 -33.04 -10.15 -19.73
CA LYS A 311 -34.50 -10.18 -19.81
C LYS A 311 -34.88 -10.70 -21.19
N LYS A 312 -35.88 -11.59 -21.24
CA LYS A 312 -36.37 -12.10 -22.52
C LYS A 312 -36.98 -10.96 -23.32
N TYR A 313 -36.67 -10.93 -24.60
CA TYR A 313 -37.34 -10.09 -25.58
C TYR A 313 -38.82 -10.48 -25.69
N ILE A 314 -39.73 -9.52 -25.47
CA ILE A 314 -41.17 -9.67 -25.66
C ILE A 314 -41.59 -8.64 -26.71
N GLU A 315 -41.87 -9.11 -27.93
CA GLU A 315 -42.10 -8.24 -29.09
C GLU A 315 -43.34 -7.34 -28.93
N GLU A 316 -44.35 -7.81 -28.21
CA GLU A 316 -45.62 -7.11 -28.00
C GLU A 316 -45.47 -5.83 -27.17
N GLU A 317 -44.48 -5.78 -26.27
CA GLU A 317 -44.25 -4.66 -25.35
C GLU A 317 -43.33 -3.57 -25.94
N MET A 318 -42.83 -3.75 -27.16
CA MET A 318 -41.80 -2.89 -27.74
C MET A 318 -42.30 -1.94 -28.83
N ASN A 319 -41.73 -0.73 -28.83
CA ASN A 319 -41.89 0.20 -29.95
C ASN A 319 -41.18 -0.33 -31.23
N GLN A 320 -41.59 0.16 -32.39
CA GLN A 320 -41.09 -0.31 -33.68
C GLN A 320 -39.57 -0.11 -33.85
N CYS A 321 -38.99 0.94 -33.28
CA CYS A 321 -37.55 1.19 -33.35
C CYS A 321 -36.76 0.13 -32.57
N CYS A 322 -37.18 -0.21 -31.35
CA CYS A 322 -36.60 -1.27 -30.53
C CYS A 322 -36.69 -2.64 -31.21
N LYS A 323 -37.80 -2.94 -31.91
CA LYS A 323 -37.94 -4.17 -32.71
C LYS A 323 -36.90 -4.24 -33.82
N LEU A 324 -36.75 -3.16 -34.60
CA LEU A 324 -35.76 -3.11 -35.68
C LEU A 324 -34.32 -3.23 -35.14
N ILE A 325 -34.00 -2.55 -34.03
CA ILE A 325 -32.68 -2.62 -33.39
C ILE A 325 -32.37 -4.06 -32.96
N THR A 326 -33.30 -4.70 -32.24
CA THR A 326 -33.11 -6.07 -31.74
C THR A 326 -32.99 -7.10 -32.86
N GLN A 327 -33.78 -6.96 -33.93
CA GLN A 327 -33.67 -7.77 -35.16
C GLN A 327 -32.31 -7.61 -35.83
N ARG A 328 -31.80 -6.37 -35.92
CA ARG A 328 -30.52 -6.07 -36.58
C ARG A 328 -29.31 -6.57 -35.80
N CYS A 329 -29.35 -6.49 -34.47
CA CYS A 329 -28.28 -7.01 -33.61
C CYS A 329 -28.23 -8.54 -33.62
N GLY A 330 -29.39 -9.20 -33.45
CA GLY A 330 -29.47 -10.65 -33.32
C GLY A 330 -28.49 -11.23 -32.29
N LYS A 331 -28.12 -12.50 -32.47
CA LYS A 331 -27.11 -13.19 -31.63
C LYS A 331 -25.67 -12.98 -32.08
N GLN A 332 -25.46 -12.53 -33.32
CA GLN A 332 -24.11 -12.28 -33.86
C GLN A 332 -23.57 -10.90 -33.44
N GLY A 333 -24.47 -10.01 -33.05
CA GLY A 333 -24.17 -8.65 -32.65
C GLY A 333 -23.99 -7.70 -33.84
N ALA A 334 -24.15 -6.41 -33.58
CA ALA A 334 -23.89 -5.34 -34.54
C ALA A 334 -23.14 -4.18 -33.86
N PRO A 335 -22.16 -3.54 -34.53
CA PRO A 335 -21.54 -2.33 -34.03
C PRO A 335 -22.54 -1.18 -33.92
N ILE A 336 -22.53 -0.44 -32.80
CA ILE A 336 -23.42 0.73 -32.62
C ILE A 336 -23.26 1.74 -33.76
N LYS A 337 -22.03 1.94 -34.25
CA LYS A 337 -21.77 2.90 -35.34
C LYS A 337 -22.53 2.54 -36.62
N GLU A 338 -22.69 1.25 -36.91
CA GLU A 338 -23.45 0.77 -38.07
C GLU A 338 -24.96 1.02 -37.87
N LEU A 339 -25.49 0.70 -36.68
CA LEU A 339 -26.89 0.98 -36.33
C LEU A 339 -27.24 2.46 -36.46
N LEU A 340 -26.32 3.35 -36.05
CA LEU A 340 -26.50 4.79 -36.20
C LEU A 340 -26.27 5.28 -37.63
N GLY A 341 -25.52 4.55 -38.45
CA GLY A 341 -25.36 4.81 -39.88
C GLY A 341 -26.66 4.55 -40.65
N GLU A 342 -27.41 3.53 -40.23
CA GLU A 342 -28.70 3.13 -40.80
C GLU A 342 -29.90 3.94 -40.25
N TYR A 343 -29.69 5.14 -39.71
CA TYR A 343 -30.73 5.92 -38.99
C TYR A 343 -32.01 6.16 -39.80
N GLU A 344 -31.91 6.26 -41.13
CA GLU A 344 -33.05 6.43 -42.04
C GLU A 344 -33.98 5.21 -42.02
N ASN A 345 -33.42 4.01 -41.89
CA ASN A 345 -34.19 2.76 -41.80
C ASN A 345 -35.03 2.70 -40.51
N PHE A 346 -34.56 3.36 -39.44
CA PHE A 346 -35.26 3.43 -38.15
C PHE A 346 -36.28 4.57 -38.08
N LYS A 347 -36.35 5.44 -39.09
CA LYS A 347 -37.21 6.64 -39.11
C LYS A 347 -37.06 7.52 -37.86
N LYS A 348 -35.84 7.58 -37.31
CA LYS A 348 -35.49 8.33 -36.09
C LYS A 348 -34.16 9.06 -36.24
N LYS A 349 -33.93 10.10 -35.43
CA LYS A 349 -32.62 10.76 -35.34
C LYS A 349 -31.63 9.84 -34.61
N LYS A 350 -30.33 9.96 -34.93
CA LYS A 350 -29.26 9.19 -34.28
C LYS A 350 -29.29 9.27 -32.74
N ILE A 351 -29.62 10.44 -32.19
CA ILE A 351 -29.73 10.64 -30.74
C ILE A 351 -30.87 9.82 -30.12
N GLU A 352 -31.99 9.69 -30.81
CA GLU A 352 -33.15 8.94 -30.35
C GLU A 352 -32.85 7.44 -30.43
N ILE A 353 -32.21 6.98 -31.51
CA ILE A 353 -31.74 5.59 -31.64
C ILE A 353 -30.78 5.23 -30.49
N LEU A 354 -29.84 6.12 -30.14
CA LEU A 354 -28.95 5.93 -29.00
C LEU A 354 -29.71 5.84 -27.67
N GLN A 355 -30.77 6.63 -27.49
CA GLN A 355 -31.61 6.56 -26.28
C GLN A 355 -32.35 5.23 -26.19
N GLU A 356 -32.92 4.74 -27.30
CA GLU A 356 -33.57 3.43 -27.36
C GLU A 356 -32.57 2.30 -27.07
N ILE A 357 -31.37 2.33 -27.67
CA ILE A 357 -30.30 1.36 -27.37
C ILE A 357 -29.96 1.40 -25.88
N LYS A 358 -29.74 2.58 -25.30
CA LYS A 358 -29.44 2.72 -23.85
C LYS A 358 -30.56 2.17 -22.97
N TRP A 359 -31.82 2.38 -23.36
CA TRP A 359 -32.95 1.81 -22.64
C TRP A 359 -32.95 0.28 -22.72
N LEU A 360 -32.75 -0.29 -23.91
CA LEU A 360 -32.65 -1.76 -24.11
C LEU A 360 -31.50 -2.41 -23.33
N LEU A 361 -30.36 -1.71 -23.20
CA LEU A 361 -29.23 -2.15 -22.37
C LEU A 361 -29.60 -2.18 -20.87
N LYS A 362 -30.34 -1.16 -20.38
CA LYS A 362 -30.77 -1.07 -18.98
C LYS A 362 -31.86 -2.07 -18.62
N GLU A 363 -32.76 -2.36 -19.55
CA GLU A 363 -33.74 -3.44 -19.41
C GLU A 363 -33.09 -4.83 -19.45
N GLY A 364 -31.81 -4.92 -19.85
CA GLY A 364 -31.07 -6.18 -19.95
C GLY A 364 -31.49 -7.04 -21.14
N ILE A 365 -32.05 -6.42 -22.19
CA ILE A 365 -32.48 -7.09 -23.43
C ILE A 365 -31.33 -7.13 -24.44
N LEU A 366 -30.52 -6.07 -24.44
CA LEU A 366 -29.26 -6.00 -25.16
C LEU A 366 -28.08 -5.98 -24.19
N ARG A 367 -26.90 -6.35 -24.69
CA ARG A 367 -25.60 -6.11 -24.05
C ARG A 367 -24.69 -5.40 -25.02
N GLN A 368 -23.96 -4.41 -24.51
CA GLN A 368 -22.92 -3.70 -25.24
C GLN A 368 -21.55 -4.12 -24.69
N TYR A 369 -20.59 -4.43 -25.55
CA TYR A 369 -19.20 -4.70 -25.19
C TYR A 369 -18.32 -3.44 -25.30
N SER A 370 -17.11 -3.51 -24.75
CA SER A 370 -16.14 -2.39 -24.76
C SER A 370 -15.70 -1.96 -26.15
N ASP A 371 -15.76 -2.87 -27.13
CA ASP A 371 -15.47 -2.61 -28.55
C ASP A 371 -16.63 -1.88 -29.29
N GLY A 372 -17.77 -1.68 -28.62
CA GLY A 372 -18.95 -1.03 -29.20
C GLY A 372 -19.89 -1.97 -29.94
N ASN A 373 -19.65 -3.29 -29.93
CA ASN A 373 -20.60 -4.28 -30.41
C ASN A 373 -21.76 -4.44 -29.44
N VAL A 374 -22.98 -4.56 -29.99
CA VAL A 374 -24.21 -4.79 -29.24
C VAL A 374 -24.85 -6.09 -29.69
N GLU A 375 -25.21 -6.96 -28.75
CA GLU A 375 -25.87 -8.24 -29.02
C GLU A 375 -27.14 -8.41 -28.18
N LEU A 376 -28.02 -9.27 -28.66
CA LEU A 376 -29.19 -9.73 -27.90
C LEU A 376 -28.75 -10.71 -26.79
N THR A 377 -29.29 -10.55 -25.59
CA THR A 377 -28.85 -11.29 -24.39
C THR A 377 -29.40 -12.69 -24.21
#